data_AF-A0A3C1ZE97-F1
#
_entry.id   AF-A0A3C1ZE97-F1
#
_cell.length_a   1.000
_cell.length_b   1.000
_cell.length_c   1.000
_cell.angle_alpha   90.00
_cell.angle_beta   90.00
_cell.angle_gamma   90.00
#
_symmetry.space_group_name_H-M   'P 1'
#
loop_
_entity.id
_entity.type
_entity.pdbx_description
1 polymer ?
#
loop_
_entity_poly.entity_id
_entity_poly.type
_entity_poly.pdbx_seq_one_letter_code
_entity_poly.pdbx_strand_id
1 'polypeptide(L)'
;MTYQFYHFPVAILANGITKASLIEMVKYYIYSYMEECGFTFAEACKELGLKNWNKEDCRATFEHYKNCRAKTSIRSDQYWQWRNNVENESENSKLLLLAFLAVKSIVGSKKYVITNYNFLLARMAGDSVPRYKTHEGEKVLILPPHIKPINTRRKREELREDLRKYHVATWGQGLRGFAISTKLTEMELAHMIATIGPKSKAQLAKERKDKVKAKLKELQGLSD
;
A
#
# COMPACT_ATOMS: atom_id res chain seq x y z
N MET A 1 -13.24 23.49 2.09
CA MET A 1 -12.85 22.26 2.81
C MET A 1 -11.54 21.78 2.22
N THR A 2 -10.44 21.93 2.95
CA THR A 2 -9.15 21.29 2.64
C THR A 2 -9.35 19.79 2.64
N TYR A 3 -8.92 19.09 1.59
CA TYR A 3 -9.03 17.63 1.51
C TYR A 3 -8.13 17.00 2.58
N GLN A 4 -8.71 16.67 3.73
CA GLN A 4 -7.99 16.03 4.81
C GLN A 4 -7.90 14.52 4.56
N PHE A 5 -6.71 13.96 4.76
CA PHE A 5 -6.49 12.52 4.76
C PHE A 5 -6.42 12.04 6.21
N TYR A 6 -7.15 10.97 6.51
CA TYR A 6 -6.98 10.26 7.77
C TYR A 6 -5.85 9.27 7.61
N HIS A 7 -4.73 9.55 8.27
CA HIS A 7 -3.55 8.70 8.29
C HIS A 7 -3.66 7.71 9.44
N PHE A 8 -3.40 6.43 9.16
CA PHE A 8 -3.53 5.39 10.16
C PHE A 8 -2.65 4.16 9.84
N PRO A 9 -2.33 3.33 10.85
CA PRO A 9 -1.57 2.11 10.66
C PRO A 9 -2.39 1.01 9.98
N VAL A 10 -1.78 0.27 9.06
CA VAL A 10 -2.47 -0.84 8.39
C VAL A 10 -2.91 -1.94 9.35
N ALA A 11 -2.32 -2.03 10.54
CA ALA A 11 -2.70 -3.00 11.56
C ALA A 11 -4.18 -2.88 11.98
N ILE A 12 -4.78 -1.69 11.85
CA ILE A 12 -6.23 -1.48 12.07
C ILE A 12 -7.08 -2.28 11.07
N LEU A 13 -6.52 -2.59 9.90
CA LEU A 13 -7.18 -3.35 8.84
C LEU A 13 -7.11 -4.86 9.05
N ALA A 14 -6.54 -5.35 10.15
CA ALA A 14 -6.29 -6.78 10.39
C ALA A 14 -7.55 -7.65 10.37
N ASN A 15 -8.73 -7.05 10.57
CA ASN A 15 -10.03 -7.72 10.52
C ASN A 15 -10.87 -7.29 9.29
N GLY A 16 -10.25 -6.67 8.29
CA GLY A 16 -10.90 -6.16 7.09
C GLY A 16 -11.60 -4.81 7.30
N ILE A 17 -12.35 -4.36 6.27
CA ILE A 17 -13.12 -3.12 6.32
C ILE A 17 -14.46 -3.39 7.02
N THR A 18 -14.49 -3.04 8.30
CA THR A 18 -15.66 -3.15 9.17
C THR A 18 -15.98 -1.81 9.82
N LYS A 19 -17.20 -1.66 10.35
CA LYS A 19 -17.57 -0.48 11.16
C LYS A 19 -16.59 -0.23 12.31
N ALA A 20 -16.15 -1.30 12.98
CA ALA A 20 -15.15 -1.22 14.05
C ALA A 20 -13.82 -0.67 13.54
N SER A 21 -13.27 -1.24 12.45
CA SER A 21 -12.01 -0.76 11.86
C SER A 21 -12.08 0.71 11.44
N LEU A 22 -13.21 1.17 10.87
CA LEU A 22 -13.40 2.56 10.47
C LEU A 22 -13.42 3.48 11.70
N ILE A 23 -14.09 3.09 12.77
CA ILE A 23 -14.06 3.82 14.04
C ILE A 23 -12.63 3.92 14.58
N GLU A 24 -11.88 2.81 14.58
CA GLU A 24 -10.48 2.78 15.03
C GLU A 24 -9.58 3.69 14.20
N MET A 25 -9.79 3.81 12.89
CA MET A 25 -9.04 4.74 12.04
C MET A 25 -9.18 6.19 12.54
N VAL A 26 -10.40 6.62 12.86
CA VAL A 26 -10.64 7.98 13.34
C VAL A 26 -10.16 8.16 14.78
N LYS A 27 -10.38 7.17 15.66
CA LYS A 27 -9.82 7.18 17.03
C LYS A 27 -8.31 7.42 17.01
N TYR A 28 -7.58 6.64 16.20
CA TYR A 28 -6.15 6.81 16.00
C TYR A 28 -5.82 8.21 15.45
N TYR A 29 -6.53 8.64 14.41
CA TYR A 29 -6.24 9.89 13.71
C TYR A 29 -6.43 11.12 14.59
N ILE A 30 -7.48 11.19 15.41
CA ILE A 30 -7.72 12.32 16.32
C ILE A 30 -6.50 12.54 17.22
N TYR A 31 -5.97 11.47 17.83
CA TYR A 31 -4.82 11.58 18.74
C TYR A 31 -3.51 11.84 17.99
N SER A 32 -3.29 11.21 16.83
CA SER A 32 -2.13 11.51 15.97
C SER A 32 -2.11 12.99 15.61
N TYR A 33 -3.26 13.54 15.20
CA TYR A 33 -3.42 14.95 14.85
C TYR A 33 -3.20 15.88 16.05
N MET A 34 -3.71 15.48 17.23
CA MET A 34 -3.51 16.20 18.47
C MET A 34 -2.02 16.30 18.85
N GLU A 35 -1.26 15.21 18.76
CA GLU A 35 0.18 15.21 19.01
C GLU A 35 0.97 15.98 17.94
N GLU A 36 0.61 15.85 16.67
CA GLU A 36 1.28 16.52 15.55
C GLU A 36 1.09 18.05 15.57
N CYS A 37 -0.11 18.52 15.95
CA CYS A 37 -0.45 19.94 15.95
C CYS A 37 -0.33 20.60 17.34
N GLY A 38 -0.08 19.84 18.40
CA GLY A 38 -0.02 20.36 19.77
C GLY A 38 -1.37 20.86 20.31
N PHE A 39 -2.48 20.29 19.81
CA PHE A 39 -3.83 20.67 20.22
C PHE A 39 -4.25 19.95 21.50
N THR A 40 -5.28 20.46 22.18
CA THR A 40 -6.09 19.68 23.11
C THR A 40 -7.04 18.75 22.34
N PHE A 41 -7.56 17.73 23.01
CA PHE A 41 -8.53 16.81 22.41
C PHE A 41 -9.78 17.53 21.89
N ALA A 42 -10.27 18.53 22.64
CA ALA A 42 -11.44 19.31 22.25
C ALA A 42 -11.18 20.17 21.01
N GLU A 43 -10.00 20.80 20.91
CA GLU A 43 -9.59 21.57 19.73
C GLU A 43 -9.45 20.67 18.51
N ALA A 44 -8.77 19.52 18.65
CA ALA A 44 -8.65 18.54 17.58
C ALA A 44 -10.03 18.07 17.07
N CYS A 45 -10.94 17.69 17.97
CA CYS A 45 -12.30 17.31 17.57
C CYS A 45 -13.04 18.44 16.86
N LYS A 46 -12.91 19.69 17.34
CA LYS A 46 -13.54 20.87 16.73
C LYS A 46 -13.02 21.12 15.31
N GLU A 47 -11.72 21.13 15.11
CA GLU A 47 -11.09 21.32 13.79
C GLU A 47 -11.45 20.21 12.81
N LEU A 48 -11.53 18.97 13.29
CA LEU A 48 -11.92 17.81 12.48
C LEU A 48 -13.44 17.71 12.24
N GLY A 49 -14.25 18.59 12.84
CA GLY A 49 -15.72 18.52 12.78
C GLY A 49 -16.31 17.27 13.44
N LEU A 50 -15.60 16.68 14.40
CA LEU A 50 -15.96 15.44 15.07
C LEU A 50 -16.66 15.73 16.40
N LYS A 51 -17.79 15.07 16.67
CA LYS A 51 -18.58 15.22 17.90
C LYS A 51 -18.73 13.89 18.63
N ASN A 52 -18.84 13.95 19.96
CA ASN A 52 -19.13 12.81 20.84
C ASN A 52 -18.10 11.67 20.80
N TRP A 53 -16.81 12.01 20.69
CA TRP A 53 -15.72 11.03 20.81
C TRP A 53 -15.18 10.98 22.23
N ASN A 54 -14.91 9.76 22.73
CA ASN A 54 -14.33 9.56 24.03
C ASN A 54 -12.79 9.70 23.97
N LYS A 55 -12.23 10.52 24.86
CA LYS A 55 -10.81 10.88 24.87
C LYS A 55 -9.92 9.69 25.24
N GLU A 56 -10.32 8.92 26.25
CA GLU A 56 -9.57 7.78 26.78
C GLU A 56 -9.50 6.65 25.75
N ASP A 57 -10.62 6.37 25.08
CA ASP A 57 -10.72 5.43 23.98
C ASP A 57 -9.78 5.77 22.82
N CYS A 58 -9.79 7.03 22.39
CA CYS A 58 -8.93 7.46 21.28
C CYS A 58 -7.45 7.38 21.68
N ARG A 59 -7.12 7.70 22.92
CA ARG A 59 -5.77 7.52 23.47
C ARG A 59 -5.33 6.07 23.44
N ALA A 60 -6.19 5.18 23.94
CA ALA A 60 -5.90 3.75 24.00
C ALA A 60 -5.65 3.17 22.61
N THR A 61 -6.48 3.52 21.62
CA THR A 61 -6.27 3.13 20.22
C THR A 61 -4.96 3.69 19.67
N PHE A 62 -4.66 4.97 19.92
CA PHE A 62 -3.40 5.57 19.47
C PHE A 62 -2.18 4.87 20.06
N GLU A 63 -2.14 4.72 21.38
CA GLU A 63 -1.06 4.05 22.11
C GLU A 63 -0.83 2.62 21.63
N HIS A 64 -1.90 1.88 21.35
CA HIS A 64 -1.83 0.52 20.84
C HIS A 64 -1.13 0.43 19.47
N TYR A 65 -1.35 1.42 18.59
CA TYR A 65 -0.86 1.38 17.21
C TYR A 65 0.29 2.37 16.89
N LYS A 66 0.71 3.25 17.81
CA LYS A 66 1.65 4.36 17.51
C LYS A 66 2.99 3.91 16.94
N ASN A 67 3.46 2.73 17.34
CA ASN A 67 4.74 2.16 16.91
C ASN A 67 4.65 1.31 15.62
N CYS A 68 3.46 1.20 15.00
CA CYS A 68 3.30 0.46 13.77
C CYS A 68 4.00 1.17 12.60
N ARG A 69 4.94 0.47 11.95
CA ARG A 69 5.75 1.01 10.86
C ARG A 69 4.98 1.23 9.56
N ALA A 70 4.03 0.34 9.27
CA ALA A 70 3.27 0.38 8.03
C ALA A 70 2.03 1.25 8.21
N LYS A 71 2.01 2.42 7.55
CA LYS A 71 0.90 3.36 7.57
C LYS A 71 0.25 3.47 6.19
N THR A 72 -0.99 3.92 6.16
CA THR A 72 -1.75 4.25 4.96
C THR A 72 -2.62 5.48 5.23
N SER A 73 -3.44 5.88 4.26
CA SER A 73 -4.43 6.92 4.47
C SER A 73 -5.68 6.72 3.63
N ILE A 74 -6.78 7.29 4.10
CA ILE A 74 -8.04 7.41 3.36
C ILE A 74 -8.43 8.89 3.29
N ARG A 75 -9.06 9.31 2.19
CA ARG A 75 -9.59 10.68 2.12
C ARG A 75 -10.79 10.81 3.07
N SER A 76 -10.96 11.97 3.69
CA SER A 76 -12.05 12.21 4.65
C SER A 76 -13.44 11.97 4.05
N ASP A 77 -13.69 12.43 2.83
CA ASP A 77 -14.97 12.23 2.12
C ASP A 77 -15.24 10.75 1.84
N GLN A 78 -14.24 10.03 1.32
CA GLN A 78 -14.31 8.59 1.09
C GLN A 78 -14.52 7.83 2.41
N TYR A 79 -13.84 8.23 3.50
CA TYR A 79 -14.05 7.64 4.81
C TYR A 79 -15.51 7.75 5.25
N TRP A 80 -16.11 8.93 5.15
CA TRP A 80 -17.47 9.14 5.62
C TRP A 80 -18.50 8.38 4.78
N GLN A 81 -18.28 8.27 3.46
CA GLN A 81 -19.08 7.40 2.60
C GLN A 81 -19.06 5.95 3.09
N TRP A 82 -17.88 5.41 3.37
CA TRP A 82 -17.74 4.05 3.90
C TRP A 82 -18.32 3.92 5.31
N ARG A 83 -18.04 4.86 6.21
CA ARG A 83 -18.49 4.84 7.60
C ARG A 83 -20.02 4.82 7.73
N ASN A 84 -20.72 5.41 6.77
CA ASN A 84 -22.18 5.47 6.76
C ASN A 84 -22.82 4.27 6.06
N ASN A 85 -22.12 3.64 5.11
CA ASN A 85 -22.70 2.61 4.24
C ASN A 85 -22.07 1.21 4.35
N VAL A 86 -21.02 1.01 5.18
CA VAL A 86 -20.22 -0.24 5.22
C VAL A 86 -21.05 -1.51 5.46
N GLU A 87 -22.18 -1.42 6.15
CA GLU A 87 -23.06 -2.57 6.40
C GLU A 87 -23.81 -3.02 5.13
N ASN A 88 -24.06 -2.10 4.20
CA ASN A 88 -24.73 -2.36 2.93
C ASN A 88 -23.76 -2.67 1.78
N GLU A 89 -22.46 -2.45 1.99
CA GLU A 89 -21.43 -2.68 0.98
C GLU A 89 -21.13 -4.17 0.80
N SER A 90 -20.92 -4.57 -0.45
CA SER A 90 -20.55 -5.95 -0.78
C SER A 90 -19.17 -6.32 -0.20
N GLU A 91 -18.95 -7.60 0.07
CA GLU A 91 -17.64 -8.09 0.50
C GLU A 91 -16.55 -7.82 -0.55
N ASN A 92 -16.90 -7.84 -1.84
CA ASN A 92 -15.98 -7.47 -2.92
C ASN A 92 -15.60 -5.99 -2.87
N SER A 93 -16.57 -5.09 -2.61
CA SER A 93 -16.30 -3.66 -2.43
C SER A 93 -15.34 -3.43 -1.27
N LYS A 94 -15.59 -4.10 -0.12
CA LYS A 94 -14.74 -4.01 1.08
C LYS A 94 -13.33 -4.52 0.81
N LEU A 95 -13.20 -5.66 0.13
CA LEU A 95 -11.91 -6.22 -0.29
C LEU A 95 -11.15 -5.29 -1.23
N LEU A 96 -11.85 -4.62 -2.14
CA LEU A 96 -11.25 -3.69 -3.08
C LEU A 96 -10.73 -2.43 -2.36
N LEU A 97 -11.50 -1.86 -1.44
CA LEU A 97 -11.02 -0.75 -0.59
C LEU A 97 -9.80 -1.20 0.23
N LEU A 98 -9.86 -2.40 0.82
CA LEU A 98 -8.76 -2.97 1.60
C LEU A 98 -7.48 -3.10 0.77
N ALA A 99 -7.60 -3.60 -0.46
CA ALA A 99 -6.49 -3.72 -1.40
C ALA A 99 -5.94 -2.35 -1.81
N PHE A 100 -6.80 -1.36 -2.05
CA PHE A 100 -6.38 0.00 -2.35
C PHE A 100 -5.59 0.64 -1.20
N LEU A 101 -6.06 0.50 0.03
CA LEU A 101 -5.36 0.99 1.22
C LEU A 101 -4.02 0.28 1.43
N ALA A 102 -3.96 -1.02 1.15
CA ALA A 102 -2.72 -1.79 1.17
C ALA A 102 -1.72 -1.31 0.11
N VAL A 103 -2.17 -1.09 -1.13
CA VAL A 103 -1.36 -0.52 -2.22
C VAL A 103 -0.80 0.83 -1.83
N LYS A 104 -1.63 1.74 -1.28
CA LYS A 104 -1.17 3.05 -0.79
C LYS A 104 -0.06 2.91 0.25
N SER A 105 -0.19 1.94 1.16
CA SER A 105 0.83 1.67 2.17
C SER A 105 2.14 1.15 1.58
N ILE A 106 2.07 0.33 0.53
CA ILE A 106 3.26 -0.25 -0.13
C ILE A 106 4.00 0.82 -0.95
N VAL A 107 3.26 1.62 -1.71
CA VAL A 107 3.81 2.68 -2.57
C VAL A 107 4.35 3.84 -1.73
N GLY A 108 3.58 4.31 -0.75
CA GLY A 108 3.95 5.43 0.12
C GLY A 108 4.37 6.68 -0.64
N SER A 109 5.53 7.24 -0.31
CA SER A 109 6.09 8.42 -0.98
C SER A 109 6.72 8.13 -2.35
N LYS A 110 6.95 6.87 -2.72
CA LYS A 110 7.60 6.49 -3.99
C LYS A 110 6.68 6.77 -5.18
N LYS A 111 7.27 6.87 -6.39
CA LYS A 111 6.50 6.98 -7.65
C LYS A 111 5.82 5.67 -8.02
N TYR A 112 6.51 4.56 -7.85
CA TYR A 112 6.00 3.20 -8.04
C TYR A 112 6.82 2.22 -7.20
N VAL A 113 6.32 0.99 -7.05
CA VAL A 113 7.04 -0.12 -6.39
C VAL A 113 6.82 -1.40 -7.17
N ILE A 114 7.86 -2.23 -7.32
CA ILE A 114 7.72 -3.62 -7.73
C ILE A 114 7.40 -4.45 -6.49
N THR A 115 6.24 -5.09 -6.49
CA THR A 115 5.73 -5.89 -5.37
C THR A 115 5.33 -7.29 -5.84
N ASN A 116 4.89 -8.14 -4.93
CA ASN A 116 4.28 -9.42 -5.25
C ASN A 116 2.98 -9.61 -4.46
N TYR A 117 2.21 -10.63 -4.84
CA TYR A 117 0.93 -10.91 -4.19
C TYR A 117 1.07 -11.26 -2.71
N ASN A 118 2.15 -11.94 -2.29
CA ASN A 118 2.32 -12.25 -0.87
C ASN A 118 2.46 -10.98 -0.03
N PHE A 119 3.21 -9.99 -0.53
CA PHE A 119 3.38 -8.70 0.13
C PHE A 119 2.08 -7.87 0.13
N LEU A 120 1.36 -7.88 -0.99
CA LEU A 120 0.04 -7.22 -1.08
C LEU A 120 -0.96 -7.82 -0.10
N LEU A 121 -1.11 -9.15 -0.09
CA LEU A 121 -2.05 -9.87 0.79
C LEU A 121 -1.67 -9.72 2.27
N ALA A 122 -0.37 -9.75 2.60
CA ALA A 122 0.08 -9.45 3.96
C ALA A 122 -0.32 -8.04 4.38
N ARG A 123 -0.15 -7.05 3.49
CA ARG A 123 -0.53 -5.68 3.79
C ARG A 123 -2.04 -5.48 3.92
N MET A 124 -2.84 -6.21 3.14
CA MET A 124 -4.29 -6.29 3.31
C MET A 124 -4.69 -6.93 4.65
N ALA A 125 -3.91 -7.90 5.13
CA ALA A 125 -4.10 -8.54 6.44
C ALA A 125 -3.60 -7.67 7.62
N GLY A 126 -3.22 -6.42 7.38
CA GLY A 126 -2.70 -5.51 8.40
C GLY A 126 -1.25 -5.76 8.81
N ASP A 127 -0.53 -6.62 8.09
CA ASP A 127 0.87 -6.93 8.37
C ASP A 127 1.83 -6.00 7.64
N SER A 128 2.92 -5.63 8.34
CA SER A 128 4.02 -4.88 7.72
C SER A 128 4.82 -5.73 6.73
N VAL A 129 4.94 -7.04 7.00
CA VAL A 129 5.67 -8.00 6.16
C VAL A 129 4.92 -9.35 6.12
N PRO A 130 5.09 -10.16 5.06
CA PRO A 130 4.51 -11.48 4.97
C PRO A 130 4.96 -12.39 6.11
N ARG A 131 4.01 -13.04 6.77
CA ARG A 131 4.26 -14.07 7.78
C ARG A 131 4.03 -15.45 7.19
N TYR A 132 4.91 -16.38 7.50
CA TYR A 132 4.86 -17.74 6.95
C TYR A 132 4.81 -18.77 8.08
N LYS A 133 4.12 -19.87 7.83
CA LYS A 133 4.23 -21.11 8.61
C LYS A 133 4.73 -22.23 7.71
N THR A 134 5.44 -23.18 8.28
CA THR A 134 5.82 -24.41 7.57
C THR A 134 4.70 -25.43 7.73
N HIS A 135 4.24 -26.01 6.62
CA HIS A 135 3.28 -27.10 6.60
C HIS A 135 3.76 -28.12 5.58
N GLU A 136 3.97 -29.37 6.01
CA GLU A 136 4.44 -30.45 5.13
C GLU A 136 5.73 -30.11 4.35
N GLY A 137 6.63 -29.36 4.98
CA GLY A 137 7.89 -28.90 4.37
C GLY A 137 7.76 -27.65 3.48
N GLU A 138 6.54 -27.18 3.20
CA GLU A 138 6.31 -25.98 2.38
C GLU A 138 6.08 -24.73 3.22
N LYS A 139 6.59 -23.58 2.75
CA LYS A 139 6.33 -22.27 3.35
C LYS A 139 4.98 -21.73 2.87
N VAL A 140 4.00 -21.72 3.77
CA VAL A 140 2.65 -21.24 3.49
C VAL A 140 2.42 -19.87 4.12
N LEU A 141 1.91 -18.92 3.34
CA LEU A 141 1.57 -17.58 3.81
C LEU A 141 0.42 -17.65 4.83
N ILE A 142 0.60 -17.04 5.99
CA ILE A 142 -0.42 -16.92 7.02
C ILE A 142 -1.35 -15.76 6.64
N LEU A 143 -2.62 -16.06 6.39
CA LEU A 143 -3.63 -15.08 6.00
C LEU A 143 -4.88 -15.24 6.88
N PRO A 144 -5.50 -14.13 7.30
CA PRO A 144 -6.75 -14.18 8.06
C PRO A 144 -7.91 -14.68 7.18
N PRO A 145 -9.01 -15.17 7.79
CA PRO A 145 -10.11 -15.82 7.08
C PRO A 145 -10.76 -14.99 5.96
N HIS A 146 -10.80 -13.66 6.09
CA HIS A 146 -11.37 -12.78 5.06
C HIS A 146 -10.44 -12.55 3.85
N ILE A 147 -9.13 -12.82 3.99
CA ILE A 147 -8.14 -12.71 2.90
C ILE A 147 -7.82 -14.06 2.27
N LYS A 148 -7.89 -15.15 3.03
CA LYS A 148 -7.56 -16.48 2.52
C LYS A 148 -8.31 -16.85 1.22
N PRO A 149 -9.62 -16.56 1.05
CA PRO A 149 -10.37 -16.88 -0.16
C PRO A 149 -9.91 -16.16 -1.42
N ILE A 150 -9.18 -15.04 -1.30
CA ILE A 150 -8.64 -14.29 -2.45
C ILE A 150 -7.25 -14.77 -2.87
N ASN A 151 -6.59 -15.64 -2.10
CA ASN A 151 -5.27 -16.16 -2.43
C ASN A 151 -5.30 -17.30 -3.46
N THR A 152 -6.02 -17.09 -4.55
CA THR A 152 -6.01 -17.96 -5.74
C THR A 152 -5.53 -17.17 -6.94
N ARG A 153 -4.90 -17.82 -7.93
CA ARG A 153 -4.40 -17.11 -9.11
C ARG A 153 -5.49 -16.25 -9.77
N ARG A 154 -6.66 -16.83 -10.01
CA ARG A 154 -7.79 -16.16 -10.66
C ARG A 154 -8.25 -14.91 -9.89
N LYS A 155 -8.55 -15.03 -8.60
CA LYS A 155 -9.05 -13.91 -7.80
C LYS A 155 -8.02 -12.80 -7.60
N ARG A 156 -6.73 -13.14 -7.58
CA ARG A 156 -5.65 -12.15 -7.49
C ARG A 156 -5.54 -11.32 -8.77
N GLU A 157 -5.75 -11.93 -9.93
CA GLU A 157 -5.81 -11.21 -11.20
C GLU A 157 -7.07 -10.35 -11.29
N GLU A 158 -8.24 -10.89 -10.92
CA GLU A 158 -9.50 -10.12 -10.83
C GLU A 158 -9.34 -8.89 -9.91
N LEU A 159 -8.75 -9.06 -8.73
CA LEU A 159 -8.47 -7.96 -7.81
C LEU A 159 -7.55 -6.90 -8.42
N ARG A 160 -6.53 -7.33 -9.17
CA ARG A 160 -5.58 -6.41 -9.83
C ARG A 160 -6.27 -5.58 -10.90
N GLU A 161 -7.17 -6.19 -11.67
CA GLU A 161 -8.00 -5.48 -12.64
C GLU A 161 -8.95 -4.51 -11.96
N ASP A 162 -9.61 -4.94 -10.88
CA ASP A 162 -10.54 -4.09 -10.12
C ASP A 162 -9.85 -2.89 -9.46
N LEU A 163 -8.58 -3.00 -9.07
CA LEU A 163 -7.78 -1.88 -8.54
C LEU A 163 -7.69 -0.69 -9.51
N ARG A 164 -7.90 -0.91 -10.82
CA ARG A 164 -7.98 0.17 -11.81
C ARG A 164 -9.16 1.12 -11.54
N LYS A 165 -10.24 0.65 -10.91
CA LYS A 165 -11.39 1.48 -10.47
C LYS A 165 -10.97 2.53 -9.43
N TYR A 166 -9.87 2.31 -8.73
CA TYR A 166 -9.25 3.24 -7.77
C TYR A 166 -8.07 4.01 -8.38
N HIS A 167 -7.96 4.06 -9.71
CA HIS A 167 -6.86 4.69 -10.44
C HIS A 167 -5.48 4.16 -10.04
N VAL A 168 -5.40 2.88 -9.67
CA VAL A 168 -4.12 2.21 -9.44
C VAL A 168 -3.60 1.68 -10.76
N ALA A 169 -2.46 2.22 -11.22
CA ALA A 169 -1.73 1.65 -12.34
C ALA A 169 -0.99 0.39 -11.91
N THR A 170 -1.08 -0.65 -12.73
CA THR A 170 -0.32 -1.89 -12.55
C THR A 170 0.37 -2.26 -13.85
N TRP A 171 1.58 -2.81 -13.78
CA TRP A 171 2.32 -3.22 -14.97
C TRP A 171 3.18 -4.46 -14.73
N GLY A 172 3.21 -5.33 -15.74
CA GLY A 172 4.01 -6.55 -15.76
C GLY A 172 3.36 -7.74 -15.02
N GLN A 173 3.70 -8.94 -15.48
CA GLN A 173 3.29 -10.20 -14.86
C GLN A 173 4.46 -11.19 -15.02
N GLY A 174 4.91 -11.84 -13.94
CA GLY A 174 6.00 -12.82 -14.01
C GLY A 174 6.58 -13.24 -12.67
N LEU A 175 7.64 -14.08 -12.72
CA LEU A 175 8.28 -14.74 -11.57
C LEU A 175 8.82 -13.78 -10.48
N ARG A 176 8.99 -12.49 -10.79
CA ARG A 176 9.54 -11.48 -9.87
C ARG A 176 8.51 -10.48 -9.32
N GLY A 177 7.22 -10.66 -9.65
CA GLY A 177 6.14 -9.77 -9.19
C GLY A 177 5.61 -8.84 -10.28
N PHE A 178 5.02 -7.72 -9.85
CA PHE A 178 4.39 -6.71 -10.71
C PHE A 178 4.62 -5.30 -10.15
N ALA A 179 4.66 -4.31 -11.02
CA ALA A 179 4.78 -2.91 -10.63
C ALA A 179 3.40 -2.32 -10.30
N ILE A 180 3.35 -1.45 -9.29
CA ILE A 180 2.15 -0.73 -8.88
C ILE A 180 2.42 0.74 -8.61
N SER A 181 1.46 1.61 -8.92
CA SER A 181 1.50 3.03 -8.61
C SER A 181 0.10 3.60 -8.36
N THR A 182 0.02 4.58 -7.45
CA THR A 182 -1.16 5.42 -7.22
C THR A 182 -0.98 6.85 -7.75
N LYS A 183 0.11 7.12 -8.47
CA LYS A 183 0.54 8.46 -8.92
C LYS A 183 0.75 8.56 -10.43
N LEU A 184 0.72 7.44 -11.12
CA LEU A 184 1.02 7.31 -12.53
C LEU A 184 -0.15 6.64 -13.22
N THR A 185 -0.30 6.95 -14.49
CA THR A 185 -1.10 6.15 -15.42
C THR A 185 -0.38 4.84 -15.75
N GLU A 186 -1.12 3.88 -16.31
CA GLU A 186 -0.56 2.61 -16.74
C GLU A 186 0.52 2.79 -17.82
N MET A 187 0.31 3.73 -18.75
CA MET A 187 1.28 4.06 -19.80
C MET A 187 2.57 4.68 -19.23
N GLU A 188 2.46 5.62 -18.29
CA GLU A 188 3.64 6.21 -17.63
C GLU A 188 4.41 5.17 -16.81
N LEU A 189 3.69 4.29 -16.11
CA LEU A 189 4.29 3.19 -15.36
C LEU A 189 5.03 2.23 -16.31
N ALA A 190 4.39 1.84 -17.42
CA ALA A 190 4.99 0.99 -18.43
C ALA A 190 6.25 1.63 -19.03
N HIS A 191 6.18 2.91 -19.38
CA HIS A 191 7.32 3.67 -19.92
C HIS A 191 8.47 3.75 -18.92
N MET A 192 8.20 4.04 -17.64
CA MET A 192 9.23 4.05 -16.61
C MET A 192 9.85 2.68 -16.37
N ILE A 193 9.06 1.61 -16.37
CA ILE A 193 9.61 0.26 -16.26
C ILE A 193 10.46 -0.10 -17.49
N ALA A 194 10.08 0.32 -18.70
CA ALA A 194 10.87 0.07 -19.91
C ALA A 194 12.19 0.86 -19.95
N THR A 195 12.20 2.09 -19.41
CA THR A 195 13.36 3.00 -19.44
C THR A 195 14.30 2.87 -18.24
N ILE A 196 13.75 2.61 -17.04
CA ILE A 196 14.47 2.53 -15.75
C ILE A 196 14.60 1.08 -15.26
N GLY A 197 13.84 0.15 -15.83
CA GLY A 197 13.81 -1.25 -15.39
C GLY A 197 15.21 -1.88 -15.37
N PRO A 198 15.43 -2.90 -14.51
CA PRO A 198 16.71 -3.59 -14.45
C PRO A 198 17.04 -4.11 -15.86
N LYS A 199 18.07 -3.51 -16.47
CA LYS A 199 18.56 -3.89 -17.80
C LYS A 199 18.74 -5.41 -17.83
N SER A 200 18.29 -6.04 -18.91
CA SER A 200 18.46 -7.49 -19.05
C SER A 200 19.94 -7.87 -18.93
N LYS A 201 20.26 -9.10 -18.49
CA LYS A 201 21.65 -9.57 -18.47
C LYS A 201 22.34 -9.39 -19.83
N ALA A 202 21.58 -9.54 -20.92
CA ALA A 202 22.06 -9.30 -22.28
C ALA A 202 22.38 -7.82 -22.55
N GLN A 203 21.53 -6.89 -22.10
CA GLN A 203 21.81 -5.45 -22.20
C GLN A 203 23.01 -5.02 -21.35
N LEU A 204 23.14 -5.53 -20.12
CA LEU A 204 24.30 -5.27 -19.26
C LEU A 204 25.60 -5.84 -19.86
N ALA A 205 25.54 -7.03 -20.47
CA ALA A 205 26.68 -7.64 -21.16
C ALA A 205 27.08 -6.85 -22.41
N LYS A 206 26.10 -6.34 -23.18
CA LYS A 206 26.33 -5.49 -24.34
C LYS A 206 27.00 -4.17 -23.94
N GLU A 207 26.48 -3.48 -22.92
CA GLU A 207 27.08 -2.24 -22.42
C GLU A 207 28.48 -2.44 -21.84
N ARG A 208 28.76 -3.58 -21.19
CA ARG A 208 30.12 -3.92 -20.77
C ARG A 208 31.06 -4.08 -21.97
N LYS A 209 30.63 -4.81 -23.01
CA LYS A 209 31.43 -4.96 -24.24
C LYS A 209 31.68 -3.61 -24.92
N ASP A 210 30.66 -2.77 -25.01
CA ASP A 210 30.74 -1.46 -25.65
C ASP A 210 31.68 -0.52 -24.86
N LYS A 211 31.62 -0.53 -23.53
CA LYS A 211 32.57 0.22 -22.67
C LYS A 211 34.01 -0.27 -22.80
N VAL A 212 34.23 -1.58 -22.84
CA VAL A 212 35.57 -2.16 -23.05
C VAL A 212 36.13 -1.75 -24.41
N LYS A 213 35.30 -1.80 -25.46
CA LYS A 213 35.67 -1.40 -26.81
C LYS A 213 35.98 0.10 -26.92
N ALA A 214 35.21 0.95 -26.24
CA ALA A 214 35.46 2.39 -26.18
C ALA A 214 36.79 2.72 -25.49
N LYS A 215 37.08 2.09 -24.33
CA LYS A 215 38.36 2.26 -23.63
C LYS A 215 39.56 1.75 -24.42
N LEU A 216 39.40 0.64 -25.14
CA LEU A 216 40.45 0.11 -26.03
C LEU A 216 40.77 1.08 -27.16
N LYS A 217 39.75 1.74 -27.73
CA LYS A 217 39.93 2.79 -28.73
C LYS A 217 40.63 4.03 -28.17
N GLU A 218 40.28 4.47 -26.97
CA GLU A 218 40.98 5.58 -26.30
C GLU A 218 42.45 5.25 -26.05
N LEU A 219 42.75 4.07 -25.52
CA LEU A 219 44.14 3.62 -25.27
C LEU A 219 44.96 3.46 -26.56
N GLN A 220 44.32 3.08 -27.66
CA GLN A 220 44.98 2.99 -28.98
C GLN A 220 45.16 4.35 -29.65
N GLY A 221 44.38 5.37 -29.27
CA GLY A 221 44.53 6.75 -29.73
C GLY A 221 45.38 7.65 -28.81
N LEU A 222 45.86 7.12 -27.69
CA LEU A 222 46.77 7.77 -26.72
C LEU A 222 48.22 7.28 -26.87
N SER A 223 48.52 6.54 -27.94
CA SER A 223 49.84 6.03 -28.28
C SER A 223 50.39 6.77 -29.50
N ASP A 224 50.59 8.08 -29.35
CA ASP A 224 51.47 8.94 -30.15
C ASP A 224 52.14 9.94 -29.18
#